data_AF-A0AAD4KGS3-F1
#
_entry.id   AF-A0AAD4KGS3-F1
#
_cell.length_a   1.000
_cell.length_b   1.000
_cell.length_c   1.000
_cell.angle_alpha   90.00
_cell.angle_beta   90.00
_cell.angle_gamma   90.00
#
_symmetry.space_group_name_H-M   'P 1'
#
loop_
_entity.id
_entity.type
_entity.pdbx_description
1 polymer ?
#
loop_
_entity_poly.entity_id
_entity_poly.type
_entity_poly.pdbx_seq_one_letter_code
_entity_poly.pdbx_strand_id
1 'polypeptide(L)'
;MLCQLPQEILDMIIGFIPSKEDRRSINLVSKDIHYATTHHLYHTLTFSARDEMLLNVLDTKRFVKVRTDLDHLKHVRSLAFTAPFRIARSHRCSYRTVYLYESHLRGSQENDPRMFHGDFLCDMLSQIRIIFDQLEIGSLRSFQWHMGTCLPAHILDEDGYLTICQQNIQLLSLRVDASCPHAGLRLGGLVAMSNLRSFTLESISTFEELSLVRKCIERNAGNLRVLDLVFTPRFTLVGSTRHLMSALGTLSRLHTLSLTRFPFEKNAENHLCLFLVQLHSLTLRDCPRQMEMLEELSRFRISTQLRYFEISLDELWDSALAHTLDTFLESFNTLEHLHILASNSLTPENHLNPIQHHPLLSCFVYHTRRLFSFQRSPTEETQDFPVSLFHTLRTTLCKSSIQNLGLCVSPLAARCILDPIVSHLQIEVLHLRLSGYDHPLCDFEQRVSSRIISKAGTHDMDDWILSDSEHSEGDWSPNLHNEVSPAYHHHCSATDLVTFADWAFGPYGIKTLKVLAYGDFTCGDRCSQQQVLLVQDSYSQFATTPYRISSIRDDEVPDSVLKTIAACPLEDLMDADNEFWHL
;
A
#
# COMPACT_ATOMS: atom_id res chain seq x y z
N MET A 1 23.09 3.92 35.87
CA MET A 1 22.27 2.70 35.89
C MET A 1 22.29 1.99 34.54
N LEU A 2 21.98 2.66 33.41
CA LEU A 2 22.05 2.03 32.07
C LEU A 2 23.48 1.65 31.64
N CYS A 3 24.48 2.50 31.90
CA CYS A 3 25.89 2.21 31.56
C CYS A 3 26.54 1.09 32.41
N GLN A 4 25.79 0.49 33.35
CA GLN A 4 26.26 -0.66 34.15
C GLN A 4 25.77 -1.99 33.56
N LEU A 5 24.90 -1.94 32.55
CA LEU A 5 24.41 -3.13 31.87
C LEU A 5 25.47 -3.66 30.88
N PRO A 6 25.56 -4.99 30.70
CA PRO A 6 26.30 -5.58 29.59
C PRO A 6 25.85 -4.99 28.26
N GLN A 7 26.78 -4.84 27.33
CA GLN A 7 26.53 -4.19 26.05
C GLN A 7 25.43 -4.89 25.24
N GLU A 8 25.35 -6.21 25.32
CA GLU A 8 24.34 -7.02 24.64
C GLU A 8 22.92 -6.73 25.18
N ILE A 9 22.80 -6.48 26.47
CA ILE A 9 21.53 -6.12 27.11
C ILE A 9 21.15 -4.69 26.73
N LEU A 10 22.12 -3.78 26.70
CA LEU A 10 21.89 -2.39 26.30
C LEU A 10 21.46 -2.30 24.82
N ASP A 11 22.13 -3.02 23.92
CA ASP A 11 21.78 -3.14 22.51
C ASP A 11 20.36 -3.71 22.35
N MET A 12 20.02 -4.76 23.11
CA MET A 12 18.67 -5.34 23.09
C MET A 12 17.61 -4.32 23.54
N ILE A 13 17.85 -3.59 24.63
CA ILE A 13 16.94 -2.55 25.14
C ILE A 13 16.75 -1.45 24.09
N ILE A 14 17.83 -0.95 23.50
CA ILE A 14 17.75 0.08 22.44
C ILE A 14 16.98 -0.45 21.23
N GLY A 15 17.16 -1.73 20.88
CA GLY A 15 16.39 -2.41 19.84
C GLY A 15 14.88 -2.43 20.07
N PHE A 16 14.44 -2.42 21.34
CA PHE A 16 13.02 -2.35 21.71
C PHE A 16 12.43 -0.95 21.66
N ILE A 17 13.24 0.11 21.50
CA ILE A 17 12.75 1.48 21.41
C ILE A 17 12.28 1.70 19.97
N PRO A 18 10.99 1.85 19.67
CA PRO A 18 10.52 1.92 18.29
C PRO A 18 10.90 3.25 17.63
N SER A 19 10.79 4.37 18.37
CA SER A 19 10.99 5.69 17.78
C SER A 19 12.45 6.02 17.48
N LYS A 20 12.69 6.47 16.25
CA LYS A 20 14.01 6.96 15.83
C LYS A 20 14.39 8.26 16.54
N GLU A 21 13.42 9.09 16.91
CA GLU A 21 13.64 10.34 17.64
C GLU A 21 14.04 10.06 19.09
N ASP A 22 13.39 9.10 19.74
CA ASP A 22 13.79 8.64 21.08
C ASP A 22 15.19 8.05 21.06
N ARG A 23 15.52 7.22 20.06
CA ARG A 23 16.88 6.70 19.88
C ARG A 23 17.88 7.84 19.69
N ARG A 24 17.56 8.89 18.93
CA ARG A 24 18.43 10.07 18.78
C ARG A 24 18.63 10.80 20.10
N SER A 25 17.57 10.97 20.88
CA SER A 25 17.66 11.61 22.20
C SER A 25 18.51 10.80 23.16
N ILE A 26 18.34 9.47 23.17
CA ILE A 26 19.12 8.54 23.99
C ILE A 26 20.60 8.50 23.57
N ASN A 27 20.87 8.59 22.27
CA ASN A 27 22.22 8.65 21.71
C ASN A 27 23.06 9.83 22.27
N LEU A 28 22.41 10.88 22.80
CA LEU A 28 23.08 12.05 23.35
C LEU A 28 23.39 11.92 24.86
N VAL A 29 22.95 10.84 25.52
CA VAL A 29 22.98 10.73 26.98
C VAL A 29 24.36 10.35 27.54
N SER A 30 25.11 9.47 26.86
CA SER A 30 26.48 9.09 27.28
C SER A 30 27.26 8.45 26.13
N LYS A 31 28.59 8.31 26.29
CA LYS A 31 29.45 7.67 25.28
C LYS A 31 29.17 6.18 25.06
N ASP A 32 28.88 5.44 26.12
CA ASP A 32 28.61 3.99 26.03
C ASP A 32 27.26 3.75 25.35
N ILE A 33 26.26 4.54 25.72
CA ILE A 33 24.94 4.54 25.06
C ILE A 33 25.07 5.03 23.62
N HIS A 34 25.93 6.01 23.35
CA HIS A 34 26.17 6.49 22.00
C HIS A 34 26.67 5.37 21.08
N TYR A 35 27.66 4.59 21.54
CA TYR A 35 28.18 3.47 20.77
C TYR A 35 27.11 2.40 20.48
N ALA A 36 26.35 2.00 21.50
CA ALA A 36 25.26 1.04 21.37
C ALA A 36 24.15 1.54 20.43
N THR A 37 23.75 2.81 20.58
CA THR A 37 22.64 3.41 19.83
C THR A 37 23.00 3.71 18.39
N THR A 38 24.26 4.01 18.12
CA THR A 38 24.78 4.30 16.76
C THR A 38 24.50 3.15 15.81
N HIS A 39 24.74 1.90 16.22
CA HIS A 39 24.44 0.73 15.39
C HIS A 39 22.96 0.72 14.95
N HIS A 40 22.04 0.97 15.88
CA HIS A 40 20.60 0.97 15.60
C HIS A 40 20.10 2.19 14.81
N LEU A 41 20.76 3.35 14.94
CA LEU A 41 20.41 4.57 14.21
C LEU A 41 20.79 4.52 12.73
N TYR A 42 21.92 3.87 12.43
CA TYR A 42 22.48 3.80 11.08
C TYR A 42 22.28 2.44 10.41
N HIS A 43 21.65 1.47 11.08
CA HIS A 43 21.31 0.18 10.49
C HIS A 43 20.51 0.31 9.19
N THR A 44 19.55 1.24 9.17
CA THR A 44 18.70 1.53 8.00
C THR A 44 18.90 2.97 7.56
N LEU A 45 19.36 3.16 6.33
CA LEU A 45 19.48 4.46 5.69
C LEU A 45 18.46 4.59 4.55
N THR A 46 17.70 5.67 4.62
CA THR A 46 16.74 6.04 3.59
C THR A 46 17.16 7.40 3.04
N PHE A 47 17.38 7.44 1.73
CA PHE A 47 17.58 8.68 0.98
C PHE A 47 16.32 8.96 0.19
N SER A 48 15.86 10.20 0.22
CA SER A 48 14.66 10.60 -0.50
C SER A 48 14.96 11.65 -1.57
N ALA A 49 14.28 11.56 -2.71
CA ALA A 49 14.19 12.70 -3.62
C ALA A 49 13.59 13.91 -2.90
N ARG A 50 14.07 15.11 -3.22
CA ARG A 50 13.57 16.36 -2.61
C ARG A 50 12.07 16.56 -2.83
N ASP A 51 11.62 16.32 -4.05
CA ASP A 51 10.23 16.42 -4.51
C ASP A 51 10.07 15.69 -5.86
N GLU A 52 8.85 15.62 -6.38
CA GLU A 52 8.54 14.92 -7.64
C GLU A 52 9.00 15.61 -8.92
N MET A 53 9.43 16.87 -8.82
CA MET A 53 10.00 17.61 -9.94
C MET A 53 11.50 17.38 -10.06
N LEU A 54 12.18 17.00 -8.97
CA LEU A 54 13.63 16.87 -8.88
C LEU A 54 14.03 15.48 -8.37
N LEU A 55 13.58 14.43 -9.05
CA LEU A 55 13.84 13.04 -8.68
C LEU A 55 15.32 12.64 -8.78
N ASN A 56 16.12 13.34 -9.59
CA ASN A 56 17.57 13.16 -9.63
C ASN A 56 18.31 13.81 -8.45
N VAL A 57 17.66 14.62 -7.62
CA VAL A 57 18.29 15.32 -6.49
C VAL A 57 17.95 14.60 -5.19
N LEU A 58 18.90 13.78 -4.73
CA LEU A 58 18.77 13.03 -3.48
C LEU A 58 19.31 13.83 -2.31
N ASP A 59 18.74 13.63 -1.12
CA ASP A 59 19.18 14.30 0.11
C ASP A 59 20.49 13.76 0.72
N THR A 60 21.28 13.03 -0.08
CA THR A 60 22.61 12.47 0.25
C THR A 60 23.56 13.49 0.87
N LYS A 61 23.51 14.76 0.44
CA LYS A 61 24.39 15.84 0.95
C LYS A 61 24.25 16.10 2.46
N ARG A 62 23.10 15.78 3.07
CA ARG A 62 22.90 15.89 4.52
C ARG A 62 23.80 14.93 5.30
N PHE A 63 24.17 13.81 4.69
CA PHE A 63 25.01 12.78 5.29
C PHE A 63 26.51 12.98 4.99
N VAL A 64 26.85 13.65 3.88
CA VAL A 64 28.24 13.77 3.39
C VAL A 64 28.96 15.04 3.90
N LYS A 65 28.24 16.04 4.42
CA LYS A 65 28.82 17.33 4.88
C LYS A 65 29.82 17.20 6.03
N VAL A 66 29.88 16.07 6.73
CA VAL A 66 30.84 15.79 7.79
C VAL A 66 31.75 14.65 7.33
N ARG A 67 32.72 14.94 6.47
CA ARG A 67 33.71 13.96 5.97
C ARG A 67 34.52 13.27 7.09
N THR A 68 34.41 13.72 8.33
CA THR A 68 35.12 13.20 9.51
C THR A 68 34.35 12.15 10.31
N ASP A 69 33.08 11.83 9.99
CA ASP A 69 32.22 10.94 10.81
C ASP A 69 31.50 9.83 9.99
N LEU A 70 32.11 9.41 8.88
CA LEU A 70 31.56 8.38 7.99
C LEU A 70 31.72 6.94 8.53
N ASP A 71 32.37 6.81 9.69
CA ASP A 71 32.53 5.57 10.44
C ASP A 71 31.19 4.90 10.73
N HIS A 72 30.09 5.64 10.76
CA HIS A 72 28.75 5.10 11.00
C HIS A 72 28.22 4.24 9.85
N LEU A 73 28.73 4.41 8.62
CA LEU A 73 28.26 3.63 7.45
C LEU A 73 28.63 2.15 7.52
N LYS A 74 29.62 1.76 8.34
CA LYS A 74 29.95 0.36 8.61
C LYS A 74 28.80 -0.42 9.27
N HIS A 75 27.86 0.28 9.90
CA HIS A 75 26.69 -0.32 10.55
C HIS A 75 25.50 -0.49 9.62
N VAL A 76 25.57 0.03 8.39
CA VAL A 76 24.45 -0.02 7.45
C VAL A 76 24.20 -1.45 7.00
N ARG A 77 22.96 -1.90 7.11
CA ARG A 77 22.49 -3.21 6.65
C ARG A 77 21.28 -3.10 5.74
N SER A 78 20.55 -1.99 5.79
CA SER A 78 19.42 -1.71 4.89
C SER A 78 19.61 -0.34 4.25
N LEU A 79 19.49 -0.31 2.92
CA LEU A 79 19.60 0.91 2.13
C LEU A 79 18.34 1.07 1.28
N ALA A 80 17.71 2.24 1.37
CA ALA A 80 16.50 2.57 0.62
C ALA A 80 16.65 3.92 -0.09
N PHE A 81 16.22 3.96 -1.35
CA PHE A 81 16.04 5.19 -2.12
C PHE A 81 14.56 5.37 -2.40
N THR A 82 13.97 6.46 -1.93
CA THR A 82 12.51 6.67 -2.00
C THR A 82 12.17 7.99 -2.67
N ALA A 83 11.00 8.07 -3.27
CA ALA A 83 10.44 9.32 -3.75
C ALA A 83 8.97 9.42 -3.37
N PRO A 84 8.44 10.65 -3.20
CA PRO A 84 7.00 10.83 -3.07
C PRO A 84 6.23 10.34 -4.33
N PHE A 85 4.99 9.89 -4.16
CA PHE A 85 4.05 9.44 -5.21
C PHE A 85 2.70 10.19 -5.14
N ARG A 86 2.75 11.48 -4.82
CA ARG A 86 1.66 12.47 -4.76
C ARG A 86 0.95 12.70 -6.08
N ILE A 87 1.64 12.56 -7.21
CA ILE A 87 1.02 12.66 -8.52
C ILE A 87 1.20 11.30 -9.22
N ALA A 88 0.11 10.73 -9.72
CA ALA A 88 0.19 9.64 -10.68
C ALA A 88 0.87 10.18 -11.93
N ARG A 89 2.19 9.98 -12.03
CA ARG A 89 2.98 10.38 -13.18
C ARG A 89 3.40 9.15 -13.93
N SER A 90 2.93 9.03 -15.15
CA SER A 90 3.65 8.30 -16.19
C SER A 90 4.99 9.00 -16.44
N HIS A 91 6.06 8.24 -16.68
CA HIS A 91 7.38 8.74 -17.07
C HIS A 91 8.07 9.62 -16.00
N ARG A 92 8.39 9.04 -14.84
CA ARG A 92 9.09 9.74 -13.74
C ARG A 92 10.55 10.03 -14.05
N CYS A 93 11.12 9.40 -15.07
CA CYS A 93 12.41 9.82 -15.60
C CYS A 93 12.25 11.15 -16.35
N SER A 94 13.20 12.09 -16.26
CA SER A 94 13.13 13.46 -16.84
C SER A 94 12.97 13.54 -18.39
N TYR A 95 12.69 12.42 -19.04
CA TYR A 95 12.52 12.26 -20.47
C TYR A 95 11.37 13.10 -21.05
N ARG A 96 10.26 13.32 -20.33
CA ARG A 96 9.06 14.01 -20.88
C ARG A 96 8.92 15.49 -20.53
N THR A 97 9.61 15.97 -19.49
CA THR A 97 9.64 17.42 -19.17
C THR A 97 10.16 18.22 -20.37
N VAL A 98 11.14 17.67 -21.09
CA VAL A 98 11.70 18.26 -22.31
C VAL A 98 10.66 18.34 -23.42
N TYR A 99 9.92 17.26 -23.70
CA TYR A 99 8.89 17.24 -24.75
C TYR A 99 7.74 18.22 -24.52
N LEU A 100 7.29 18.40 -23.27
CA LEU A 100 6.22 19.35 -22.96
C LEU A 100 6.70 20.81 -23.11
N TYR A 101 7.93 21.12 -22.70
CA TYR A 101 8.49 22.48 -22.85
C TYR A 101 8.87 22.82 -24.29
N GLU A 102 9.42 21.87 -25.07
CA GLU A 102 9.79 22.10 -26.47
C GLU A 102 8.57 22.31 -27.37
N SER A 103 7.42 21.70 -27.05
CA SER A 103 6.18 21.94 -27.80
C SER A 103 5.68 23.40 -27.71
N HIS A 104 6.11 24.16 -26.70
CA HIS A 104 5.75 25.57 -26.50
C HIS A 104 6.83 26.56 -26.96
N LEU A 105 8.05 26.10 -27.26
CA LEU A 105 9.17 26.95 -27.69
C LEU A 105 9.74 26.42 -29.01
N ARG A 106 9.06 26.72 -30.12
CA ARG A 106 9.68 26.63 -31.45
C ARG A 106 10.86 27.59 -31.50
N GLY A 107 12.10 27.10 -31.32
CA GLY A 107 13.27 27.92 -31.63
C GLY A 107 14.65 27.57 -31.07
N SER A 108 14.87 26.45 -30.35
CA SER A 108 16.22 26.08 -29.92
C SER A 108 16.51 24.61 -30.12
N GLN A 109 17.73 24.28 -30.56
CA GLN A 109 18.29 22.96 -30.89
C GLN A 109 17.61 21.78 -30.19
N GLU A 110 17.10 20.83 -31.00
CA GLU A 110 16.63 19.51 -30.58
C GLU A 110 17.73 18.82 -29.75
N ASN A 111 17.58 18.82 -28.43
CA ASN A 111 18.47 18.06 -27.57
C ASN A 111 17.94 16.62 -27.49
N ASP A 112 18.80 15.62 -27.75
CA ASP A 112 18.41 14.21 -27.77
C ASP A 112 17.80 13.78 -26.42
N PRO A 113 16.53 13.35 -26.36
CA PRO A 113 15.88 12.86 -25.15
C PRO A 113 16.64 11.74 -24.43
N ARG A 114 17.43 10.95 -25.17
CA ARG A 114 18.32 9.92 -24.61
C ARG A 114 19.45 10.52 -23.80
N MET A 115 19.99 11.66 -24.22
CA MET A 115 21.03 12.37 -23.50
C MET A 115 20.51 12.88 -22.16
N PHE A 116 19.34 13.53 -22.13
CA PHE A 116 18.76 13.99 -20.86
C PHE A 116 18.42 12.86 -19.89
N HIS A 117 17.90 11.75 -20.41
CA HIS A 117 17.69 10.55 -19.59
C HIS A 117 19.01 10.01 -19.04
N GLY A 118 20.05 9.96 -19.88
CA GLY A 118 21.40 9.60 -19.48
C GLY A 118 21.94 10.50 -18.37
N ASP A 119 21.88 11.82 -18.57
CA ASP A 119 22.32 12.83 -17.60
C ASP A 119 21.55 12.71 -16.28
N PHE A 120 20.22 12.52 -16.34
CA PHE A 120 19.38 12.29 -15.17
C PHE A 120 19.82 11.08 -14.35
N LEU A 121 20.10 9.94 -15.01
CA LEU A 121 20.58 8.73 -14.34
C LEU A 121 22.02 8.91 -13.83
N CYS A 122 22.88 9.60 -14.58
CA CYS A 122 24.24 9.92 -14.20
C CYS A 122 24.30 10.81 -12.96
N ASP A 123 23.43 11.81 -12.86
CA ASP A 123 23.29 12.68 -11.68
C ASP A 123 22.92 11.86 -10.44
N MET A 124 21.96 10.95 -10.55
CA MET A 124 21.61 10.04 -9.45
C MET A 124 22.78 9.14 -9.08
N LEU A 125 23.40 8.49 -10.07
CA LEU A 125 24.52 7.58 -9.85
C LEU A 125 25.68 8.30 -9.16
N SER A 126 26.00 9.52 -9.55
CA SER A 126 27.08 10.32 -8.95
C SER A 126 26.88 10.52 -7.44
N GLN A 127 25.63 10.73 -7.01
CA GLN A 127 25.27 10.91 -5.60
C GLN A 127 25.28 9.58 -4.84
N ILE A 128 24.77 8.51 -5.47
CA ILE A 128 24.72 7.16 -4.89
C ILE A 128 26.13 6.60 -4.70
N ARG A 129 27.06 6.84 -5.64
CA ARG A 129 28.45 6.38 -5.55
C ARG A 129 29.16 6.88 -4.31
N ILE A 130 28.88 8.11 -3.87
CA ILE A 130 29.44 8.66 -2.62
C ILE A 130 29.12 7.76 -1.42
N ILE A 131 27.94 7.13 -1.42
CA ILE A 131 27.51 6.20 -0.38
C ILE A 131 28.14 4.82 -0.61
N PHE A 132 28.06 4.29 -1.84
CA PHE A 132 28.59 2.97 -2.18
C PHE A 132 30.10 2.81 -1.93
N ASP A 133 30.87 3.87 -2.17
CA ASP A 133 32.32 3.89 -1.94
C ASP A 133 32.70 3.74 -0.45
N GLN A 134 31.73 3.90 0.46
CA GLN A 134 31.95 3.89 1.91
C GLN A 134 31.27 2.72 2.62
N LEU A 135 30.42 1.98 1.92
CA LEU A 135 29.78 0.79 2.46
C LEU A 135 30.77 -0.36 2.48
N GLU A 136 30.76 -1.10 3.59
CA GLU A 136 31.54 -2.33 3.70
C GLU A 136 31.01 -3.38 2.70
N ILE A 137 31.94 -4.09 2.05
CA ILE A 137 31.61 -5.13 1.07
C ILE A 137 30.80 -6.24 1.76
N GLY A 138 29.68 -6.62 1.16
CA GLY A 138 28.80 -7.68 1.66
C GLY A 138 28.06 -7.33 2.95
N SER A 139 28.06 -6.06 3.36
CA SER A 139 27.35 -5.61 4.56
C SER A 139 25.84 -5.55 4.38
N LEU A 140 25.35 -5.21 3.18
CA LEU A 140 23.92 -5.02 2.95
C LEU A 140 23.14 -6.34 3.04
N ARG A 141 22.04 -6.29 3.79
CA ARG A 141 21.00 -7.32 3.90
C ARG A 141 19.74 -6.93 3.16
N SER A 142 19.50 -5.64 2.97
CA SER A 142 18.31 -5.13 2.30
C SER A 142 18.68 -3.97 1.36
N PHE A 143 18.12 -3.99 0.16
CA PHE A 143 18.18 -2.89 -0.79
C PHE A 143 16.78 -2.59 -1.32
N GLN A 144 16.41 -1.31 -1.33
CA GLN A 144 15.12 -0.83 -1.84
C GLN A 144 15.32 0.33 -2.81
N TRP A 145 14.72 0.20 -3.99
CA TRP A 145 14.62 1.27 -4.97
C TRP A 145 13.15 1.61 -5.18
N HIS A 146 12.64 2.59 -4.44
CA HIS A 146 11.27 3.08 -4.49
C HIS A 146 11.20 4.49 -5.06
N MET A 147 11.99 4.75 -6.10
CA MET A 147 12.00 6.04 -6.79
C MET A 147 10.92 6.11 -7.87
N GLY A 148 10.45 4.96 -8.36
CA GLY A 148 9.55 4.89 -9.51
C GLY A 148 10.21 5.40 -10.79
N THR A 149 11.55 5.42 -10.87
CA THR A 149 12.35 5.78 -12.05
C THR A 149 13.11 4.55 -12.57
N CYS A 150 13.69 4.64 -13.76
CA CYS A 150 14.72 3.70 -14.19
C CYS A 150 15.84 3.61 -13.15
N LEU A 151 16.39 2.41 -12.98
CA LEU A 151 17.56 2.18 -12.16
C LEU A 151 18.81 2.63 -12.94
N PRO A 152 19.70 3.45 -12.35
CA PRO A 152 20.97 3.79 -12.98
C PRO A 152 21.79 2.56 -13.35
N ALA A 153 22.54 2.67 -14.45
CA ALA A 153 23.53 1.66 -14.83
C ALA A 153 24.55 1.47 -13.69
N HIS A 154 25.10 0.26 -13.59
CA HIS A 154 26.05 -0.13 -12.55
C HIS A 154 25.50 -0.21 -11.11
N ILE A 155 24.18 -0.22 -10.90
CA ILE A 155 23.61 -0.57 -9.59
C ILE A 155 23.32 -2.07 -9.50
N LEU A 156 22.37 -2.56 -10.31
CA LEU A 156 21.92 -3.96 -10.34
C LEU A 156 22.11 -4.60 -11.73
N ASP A 157 23.02 -4.06 -12.54
CA ASP A 157 23.42 -4.70 -13.78
C ASP A 157 24.42 -5.85 -13.50
N GLU A 158 24.83 -6.60 -14.52
CA GLU A 158 25.80 -7.70 -14.37
C GLU A 158 27.13 -7.23 -13.76
N ASP A 159 27.58 -6.03 -14.13
CA ASP A 159 28.75 -5.33 -13.59
C ASP A 159 28.39 -4.33 -12.48
N GLY A 160 27.17 -4.41 -11.95
CA GLY A 160 26.65 -3.48 -10.96
C GLY A 160 27.27 -3.64 -9.58
N TYR A 161 27.31 -2.54 -8.82
CA TYR A 161 27.81 -2.50 -7.45
C TYR A 161 27.13 -3.54 -6.55
N LEU A 162 25.80 -3.71 -6.63
CA LEU A 162 25.11 -4.68 -5.78
C LEU A 162 25.54 -6.11 -6.12
N THR A 163 25.68 -6.40 -7.42
CA THR A 163 26.12 -7.69 -7.94
C THR A 163 27.54 -8.06 -7.49
N ILE A 164 28.46 -7.10 -7.58
CA ILE A 164 29.88 -7.33 -7.30
C ILE A 164 30.18 -7.23 -5.81
N CYS A 165 29.63 -6.22 -5.13
CA CYS A 165 30.03 -5.86 -3.77
C CYS A 165 29.03 -6.30 -2.70
N GLN A 166 27.77 -6.63 -3.01
CA GLN A 166 26.72 -6.83 -2.01
C GLN A 166 25.93 -8.14 -2.20
N GLN A 167 26.63 -9.27 -2.26
CA GLN A 167 26.02 -10.60 -2.49
C GLN A 167 25.19 -11.17 -1.32
N ASN A 168 25.22 -10.49 -0.18
CA ASN A 168 24.57 -10.90 1.08
C ASN A 168 23.14 -10.37 1.26
N ILE A 169 22.62 -9.69 0.23
CA ILE A 169 21.27 -9.14 0.22
C ILE A 169 20.25 -10.28 0.32
N GLN A 170 19.31 -10.12 1.26
CA GLN A 170 18.21 -11.04 1.53
C GLN A 170 16.85 -10.43 1.19
N LEU A 171 16.74 -9.08 1.18
CA LEU A 171 15.55 -8.36 0.76
C LEU A 171 15.90 -7.44 -0.39
N LEU A 172 15.25 -7.64 -1.53
CA LEU A 172 15.34 -6.78 -2.70
C LEU A 172 13.95 -6.29 -3.07
N SER A 173 13.74 -4.98 -3.03
CA SER A 173 12.44 -4.37 -3.41
C SER A 173 12.66 -3.27 -4.42
N LEU A 174 12.07 -3.42 -5.60
CA LEU A 174 12.28 -2.56 -6.75
C LEU A 174 10.94 -2.04 -7.26
N ARG A 175 10.80 -0.72 -7.32
CA ARG A 175 9.71 0.01 -7.98
C ARG A 175 10.33 0.90 -9.04
N VAL A 176 10.26 0.43 -10.28
CA VAL A 176 10.92 1.03 -11.45
C VAL A 176 9.89 1.58 -12.43
N ASP A 177 10.32 2.55 -13.24
CA ASP A 177 9.46 3.15 -14.27
C ASP A 177 9.36 2.24 -15.50
N ALA A 178 8.33 1.40 -15.58
CA ALA A 178 8.08 0.56 -16.75
C ALA A 178 7.56 1.32 -17.97
N SER A 179 7.11 2.56 -17.80
CA SER A 179 6.63 3.39 -18.91
C SER A 179 7.79 4.03 -19.70
N CYS A 180 9.01 4.01 -19.14
CA CYS A 180 10.18 4.56 -19.80
C CYS A 180 10.59 3.67 -21.00
N PRO A 181 10.83 4.24 -22.20
CA PRO A 181 11.32 3.48 -23.35
C PRO A 181 12.68 2.79 -23.13
N HIS A 182 13.41 3.19 -22.09
CA HIS A 182 14.69 2.62 -21.68
C HIS A 182 14.59 1.71 -20.44
N ALA A 183 13.37 1.42 -19.97
CA ALA A 183 13.09 0.50 -18.87
C ALA A 183 13.61 -0.92 -19.19
N GLY A 184 13.93 -1.68 -18.14
CA GLY A 184 14.29 -3.11 -18.25
C GLY A 184 15.71 -3.46 -18.66
N LEU A 185 16.51 -2.51 -19.17
CA LEU A 185 17.89 -2.78 -19.61
C LEU A 185 18.92 -2.96 -18.48
N ARG A 186 18.53 -2.85 -17.20
CA ARG A 186 19.46 -2.65 -16.06
C ARG A 186 19.21 -3.57 -14.86
N LEU A 187 18.53 -4.69 -15.10
CA LEU A 187 18.22 -5.71 -14.08
C LEU A 187 19.04 -7.01 -14.25
N GLY A 188 20.07 -7.02 -15.10
CA GLY A 188 20.85 -8.22 -15.43
C GLY A 188 21.47 -8.91 -14.19
N GLY A 189 21.85 -8.12 -13.19
CA GLY A 189 22.43 -8.58 -11.92
C GLY A 189 21.46 -9.37 -11.03
N LEU A 190 20.15 -9.38 -11.32
CA LEU A 190 19.18 -10.23 -10.61
C LEU A 190 19.60 -11.71 -10.61
N VAL A 191 20.20 -12.18 -11.69
CA VAL A 191 20.62 -13.58 -11.84
C VAL A 191 21.80 -13.93 -10.93
N ALA A 192 22.56 -12.95 -10.44
CA ALA A 192 23.66 -13.16 -9.51
C ALA A 192 23.18 -13.31 -8.05
N MET A 193 22.01 -12.77 -7.72
CA MET A 193 21.46 -12.79 -6.37
C MET A 193 21.07 -14.22 -5.94
N SER A 194 21.66 -14.71 -4.84
CA SER A 194 21.50 -16.11 -4.40
C SER A 194 21.07 -16.28 -2.94
N ASN A 195 20.90 -15.18 -2.22
CA ASN A 195 20.57 -15.16 -0.79
C ASN A 195 19.19 -14.53 -0.50
N LEU A 196 18.37 -14.30 -1.53
CA LEU A 196 17.08 -13.63 -1.38
C LEU A 196 16.09 -14.49 -0.58
N ARG A 197 15.49 -13.85 0.41
CA ARG A 197 14.35 -14.33 1.19
C ARG A 197 13.09 -13.55 0.84
N SER A 198 13.22 -12.29 0.45
CA SER A 198 12.12 -11.45 -0.01
C SER A 198 12.50 -10.77 -1.31
N PHE A 199 11.62 -10.88 -2.30
CA PHE A 199 11.78 -10.23 -3.59
C PHE A 199 10.49 -9.55 -4.00
N THR A 200 10.56 -8.23 -4.22
CA THR A 200 9.48 -7.42 -4.75
C THR A 200 9.96 -6.73 -6.02
N LEU A 201 9.18 -6.87 -7.10
CA LEU A 201 9.39 -6.12 -8.32
C LEU A 201 8.05 -5.56 -8.80
N GLU A 202 7.95 -4.25 -8.74
CA GLU A 202 6.83 -3.52 -9.30
C GLU A 202 7.13 -3.11 -10.75
N SER A 203 6.16 -3.38 -11.63
CA SER A 203 6.12 -2.99 -13.03
C SER A 203 6.98 -3.83 -13.99
N ILE A 204 6.69 -5.13 -14.07
CA ILE A 204 7.22 -6.02 -15.11
C ILE A 204 6.52 -5.73 -16.44
N SER A 205 7.29 -5.43 -17.48
CA SER A 205 6.80 -4.95 -18.77
C SER A 205 7.33 -5.72 -19.98
N THR A 206 8.48 -6.38 -19.87
CA THR A 206 9.10 -7.09 -21.00
C THR A 206 9.34 -8.57 -20.72
N PHE A 207 9.52 -9.35 -21.79
CA PHE A 207 9.84 -10.77 -21.68
C PHE A 207 11.25 -10.99 -21.10
N GLU A 208 12.17 -10.10 -21.44
CA GLU A 208 13.54 -10.09 -20.94
C GLU A 208 13.55 -9.94 -19.42
N GLU A 209 12.76 -8.99 -18.88
CA GLU A 209 12.57 -8.80 -17.43
C GLU A 209 11.97 -10.07 -16.79
N LEU A 210 10.92 -10.63 -17.39
CA LEU A 210 10.30 -11.87 -16.90
C LEU A 210 11.29 -13.04 -16.85
N SER A 211 12.16 -13.15 -17.85
CA SER A 211 13.22 -14.17 -17.90
C SER A 211 14.25 -13.99 -16.79
N LEU A 212 14.65 -12.74 -16.50
CA LEU A 212 15.55 -12.42 -15.37
C LEU A 212 14.89 -12.73 -14.02
N VAL A 213 13.62 -12.35 -13.85
CA VAL A 213 12.81 -12.65 -12.66
C VAL A 213 12.72 -14.15 -12.43
N ARG A 214 12.39 -14.92 -13.47
CA ARG A 214 12.33 -16.39 -13.40
C ARG A 214 13.66 -16.97 -12.93
N LYS A 215 14.78 -16.60 -13.57
CA LYS A 215 16.12 -17.09 -13.20
C LYS A 215 16.48 -16.71 -11.76
N CYS A 216 16.11 -15.52 -11.31
CA CYS A 216 16.28 -15.07 -9.93
C CYS A 216 15.50 -15.95 -8.95
N ILE A 217 14.23 -16.24 -9.25
CA ILE A 217 13.36 -17.11 -8.44
C ILE A 217 13.92 -18.53 -8.38
N GLU A 218 14.27 -19.13 -9.52
CA GLU A 218 14.86 -20.47 -9.60
C GLU A 218 16.13 -20.57 -8.75
N ARG A 219 16.99 -19.55 -8.81
CA ARG A 219 18.24 -19.49 -8.02
C ARG A 219 17.99 -19.39 -6.52
N ASN A 220 16.88 -18.79 -6.10
CA ASN A 220 16.52 -18.57 -4.69
C ASN A 220 15.44 -19.54 -4.19
N ALA A 221 15.13 -20.62 -4.93
CA ALA A 221 13.98 -21.48 -4.66
C ALA A 221 13.97 -22.10 -3.24
N GLY A 222 15.14 -22.38 -2.66
CA GLY A 222 15.26 -22.93 -1.31
C GLY A 222 15.23 -21.89 -0.17
N ASN A 223 15.23 -20.59 -0.49
CA ASN A 223 15.37 -19.50 0.49
C ASN A 223 14.21 -18.51 0.44
N LEU A 224 13.56 -18.36 -0.72
CA LEU A 224 12.52 -17.37 -0.93
C LEU A 224 11.29 -17.66 -0.08
N ARG A 225 10.84 -16.62 0.62
CA ARG A 225 9.78 -16.65 1.63
C ARG A 225 8.63 -15.72 1.29
N VAL A 226 8.97 -14.56 0.72
CA VAL A 226 8.05 -13.51 0.30
C VAL A 226 8.34 -13.19 -1.17
N LEU A 227 7.31 -13.22 -2.00
CA LEU A 227 7.37 -12.84 -3.40
C LEU A 227 6.22 -11.91 -3.74
N ASP A 228 6.52 -10.75 -4.31
CA ASP A 228 5.54 -9.77 -4.76
C ASP A 228 5.89 -9.27 -6.16
N LEU A 229 5.03 -9.56 -7.13
CA LEU A 229 5.25 -9.24 -8.54
C LEU A 229 4.06 -8.46 -9.09
N VAL A 230 4.33 -7.28 -9.62
CA VAL A 230 3.33 -6.44 -10.30
C VAL A 230 3.69 -6.35 -11.77
N PHE A 231 2.79 -6.81 -12.63
CA PHE A 231 2.91 -6.70 -14.08
C PHE A 231 2.25 -5.41 -14.56
N THR A 232 2.69 -4.86 -15.69
CA THR A 232 2.00 -3.73 -16.33
C THR A 232 0.74 -4.18 -17.08
N PRO A 233 -0.28 -3.33 -17.28
CA PRO A 233 -1.50 -3.70 -18.03
C PRO A 233 -1.23 -4.18 -19.45
N ARG A 234 -0.16 -3.64 -20.07
CA ARG A 234 0.23 -3.94 -21.45
C ARG A 234 1.01 -5.24 -21.58
N PHE A 235 1.28 -5.93 -20.49
CA PHE A 235 2.00 -7.22 -20.53
C PHE A 235 1.08 -8.30 -21.11
N THR A 236 1.03 -8.40 -22.44
CA THR A 236 0.15 -9.32 -23.17
C THR A 236 0.95 -10.30 -24.00
N LEU A 237 1.49 -11.36 -23.40
CA LEU A 237 2.15 -12.43 -24.15
C LEU A 237 1.70 -13.81 -23.65
N VAL A 238 0.74 -14.38 -24.37
CA VAL A 238 0.25 -15.75 -24.19
C VAL A 238 1.44 -16.74 -24.21
N GLY A 239 1.57 -17.60 -23.20
CA GLY A 239 2.59 -18.66 -23.14
C GLY A 239 3.88 -18.27 -22.40
N SER A 240 4.04 -17.01 -21.99
CA SER A 240 5.28 -16.53 -21.37
C SER A 240 5.35 -16.80 -19.87
N THR A 241 4.21 -16.94 -19.19
CA THR A 241 4.15 -17.08 -17.73
C THR A 241 4.25 -18.52 -17.26
N ARG A 242 4.04 -19.52 -18.14
CA ARG A 242 4.22 -20.95 -17.82
C ARG A 242 5.55 -21.27 -17.13
N HIS A 243 6.64 -20.73 -17.65
CA HIS A 243 7.97 -20.99 -17.09
C HIS A 243 8.14 -20.36 -15.71
N LEU A 244 7.53 -19.18 -15.49
CA LEU A 244 7.49 -18.56 -14.17
C LEU A 244 6.63 -19.40 -13.21
N MET A 245 5.47 -19.89 -13.64
CA MET A 245 4.62 -20.77 -12.82
C MET A 245 5.34 -22.05 -12.39
N SER A 246 6.11 -22.66 -13.30
CA SER A 246 6.95 -23.81 -12.97
C SER A 246 7.99 -23.45 -11.90
N ALA A 247 8.65 -22.29 -12.03
CA ALA A 247 9.59 -21.80 -11.03
C ALA A 247 8.91 -21.55 -9.67
N LEU A 248 7.70 -20.97 -9.65
CA LEU A 248 6.91 -20.79 -8.42
C LEU A 248 6.61 -22.13 -7.73
N GLY A 249 6.33 -23.18 -8.53
CA GLY A 249 6.16 -24.56 -8.07
C GLY A 249 7.36 -25.14 -7.29
N THR A 250 8.55 -24.57 -7.45
CA THR A 250 9.78 -25.03 -6.75
C THR A 250 10.01 -24.35 -5.39
N LEU A 251 9.22 -23.33 -5.05
CA LEU A 251 9.44 -22.47 -3.89
C LEU A 251 8.97 -23.13 -2.58
N SER A 252 9.80 -24.03 -2.06
CA SER A 252 9.50 -24.86 -0.88
C SER A 252 9.41 -24.14 0.47
N ARG A 253 9.66 -22.82 0.54
CA ARG A 253 9.61 -22.00 1.77
C ARG A 253 8.74 -20.76 1.64
N LEU A 254 8.05 -20.62 0.50
CA LEU A 254 7.21 -19.47 0.22
C LEU A 254 5.98 -19.51 1.14
N HIS A 255 5.79 -18.45 1.92
CA HIS A 255 4.60 -18.29 2.76
C HIS A 255 3.78 -17.05 2.39
N THR A 256 4.36 -16.10 1.65
CA THR A 256 3.66 -14.91 1.14
C THR A 256 3.84 -14.80 -0.36
N LEU A 257 2.73 -14.81 -1.09
CA LEU A 257 2.69 -14.60 -2.54
C LEU A 257 1.72 -13.48 -2.86
N SER A 258 2.22 -12.44 -3.54
CA SER A 258 1.43 -11.36 -4.10
C SER A 258 1.65 -11.30 -5.61
N LEU A 259 0.55 -11.39 -6.35
CA LEU A 259 0.54 -11.29 -7.80
C LEU A 259 -0.47 -10.22 -8.20
N THR A 260 0.00 -9.21 -8.93
CA THR A 260 -0.85 -8.14 -9.47
C THR A 260 -0.74 -8.13 -10.99
N ARG A 261 -1.87 -8.20 -11.70
CA ARG A 261 -1.99 -8.30 -13.16
C ARG A 261 -1.23 -9.46 -13.79
N PHE A 262 -1.05 -10.55 -13.02
CA PHE A 262 -0.39 -11.75 -13.52
C PHE A 262 -1.32 -12.47 -14.52
N PRO A 263 -0.91 -12.66 -15.79
CA PRO A 263 -1.76 -13.31 -16.78
C PRO A 263 -1.69 -14.83 -16.63
N PHE A 264 -2.67 -15.42 -15.93
CA PHE A 264 -2.77 -16.86 -15.80
C PHE A 264 -3.07 -17.52 -17.16
N GLU A 265 -2.43 -18.67 -17.42
CA GLU A 265 -2.61 -19.47 -18.65
C GLU A 265 -3.69 -20.55 -18.51
N LYS A 266 -4.21 -21.08 -19.62
CA LYS A 266 -5.18 -22.20 -19.61
C LYS A 266 -4.44 -23.48 -19.26
N ASN A 267 -5.05 -24.30 -18.41
CA ASN A 267 -4.56 -25.63 -18.02
C ASN A 267 -3.23 -25.60 -17.22
N ALA A 268 -3.05 -24.64 -16.30
CA ALA A 268 -1.87 -24.54 -15.43
C ALA A 268 -1.87 -25.54 -14.24
N GLU A 269 -2.57 -26.66 -14.39
CA GLU A 269 -3.06 -27.56 -13.32
C GLU A 269 -1.92 -28.26 -12.55
N ASN A 270 -0.80 -28.58 -13.22
CA ASN A 270 0.19 -29.51 -12.66
C ASN A 270 1.28 -28.86 -11.78
N HIS A 271 1.38 -27.52 -11.74
CA HIS A 271 2.49 -26.84 -11.07
C HIS A 271 2.08 -26.04 -9.81
N LEU A 272 0.76 -25.85 -9.61
CA LEU A 272 0.21 -24.99 -8.55
C LEU A 272 0.21 -25.63 -7.16
N CYS A 273 0.04 -26.95 -7.09
CA CYS A 273 -0.28 -27.64 -5.83
C CYS A 273 0.84 -27.60 -4.79
N LEU A 274 2.10 -27.54 -5.22
CA LEU A 274 3.25 -27.81 -4.35
C LEU A 274 3.63 -26.64 -3.43
N PHE A 275 3.38 -25.39 -3.84
CA PHE A 275 3.72 -24.22 -3.03
C PHE A 275 2.58 -23.79 -2.07
N LEU A 276 1.34 -24.20 -2.33
CA LEU A 276 0.17 -23.74 -1.57
C LEU A 276 0.06 -24.35 -0.17
N VAL A 277 0.67 -25.51 0.06
CA VAL A 277 0.64 -26.18 1.37
C VAL A 277 1.26 -25.31 2.47
N GLN A 278 2.25 -24.48 2.12
CA GLN A 278 2.96 -23.62 3.08
C GLN A 278 2.54 -22.15 3.02
N LEU A 279 1.62 -21.82 2.12
CA LEU A 279 1.22 -20.44 1.90
C LEU A 279 0.31 -19.97 3.03
N HIS A 280 0.70 -18.87 3.67
CA HIS A 280 -0.04 -18.21 4.75
C HIS A 280 -0.71 -16.92 4.27
N SER A 281 -0.19 -16.30 3.22
CA SER A 281 -0.69 -15.06 2.65
C SER A 281 -0.73 -15.14 1.13
N LEU A 282 -1.90 -14.86 0.54
CA LEU A 282 -2.12 -14.83 -0.90
C LEU A 282 -2.82 -13.52 -1.29
N THR A 283 -2.24 -12.78 -2.23
CA THR A 283 -2.83 -11.59 -2.83
C THR A 283 -2.93 -11.76 -4.34
N LEU A 284 -4.14 -11.61 -4.88
CA LEU A 284 -4.44 -11.66 -6.31
C LEU A 284 -5.16 -10.38 -6.72
N ARG A 285 -4.48 -9.48 -7.44
CA ARG A 285 -5.05 -8.20 -7.86
C ARG A 285 -5.11 -8.10 -9.37
N ASP A 286 -6.31 -7.89 -9.90
CA ASP A 286 -6.57 -7.67 -11.34
C ASP A 286 -5.87 -8.71 -12.24
N CYS A 287 -5.80 -9.97 -11.78
CA CYS A 287 -5.12 -11.04 -12.48
C CYS A 287 -6.09 -11.70 -13.47
N PRO A 288 -5.83 -11.66 -14.80
CA PRO A 288 -6.68 -12.33 -15.77
C PRO A 288 -6.80 -13.82 -15.47
N ARG A 289 -8.03 -14.34 -15.42
CA ARG A 289 -8.35 -15.76 -15.20
C ARG A 289 -7.92 -16.30 -13.83
N GLN A 290 -7.82 -15.42 -12.83
CA GLN A 290 -7.61 -15.82 -11.43
C GLN A 290 -8.71 -16.72 -10.89
N MET A 291 -9.97 -16.56 -11.34
CA MET A 291 -11.07 -17.40 -10.89
C MET A 291 -10.91 -18.85 -11.35
N GLU A 292 -10.46 -19.07 -12.58
CA GLU A 292 -10.11 -20.42 -13.06
C GLU A 292 -8.98 -21.03 -12.23
N MET A 293 -7.97 -20.23 -11.84
CA MET A 293 -6.92 -20.68 -10.92
C MET A 293 -7.51 -21.10 -9.56
N LEU A 294 -8.37 -20.29 -8.95
CA LEU A 294 -9.01 -20.61 -7.67
C LEU A 294 -9.86 -21.88 -7.75
N GLU A 295 -10.55 -22.11 -8.87
CA GLU A 295 -11.31 -23.33 -9.11
C GLU A 295 -10.40 -24.56 -9.05
N GLU A 296 -9.26 -24.50 -9.75
CA GLU A 296 -8.28 -25.57 -9.69
C GLU A 296 -7.76 -25.78 -8.27
N LEU A 297 -7.42 -24.70 -7.55
CA LEU A 297 -6.92 -24.78 -6.18
C LEU A 297 -7.93 -25.47 -5.25
N SER A 298 -9.20 -25.17 -5.44
CA SER A 298 -10.30 -25.73 -4.65
C SER A 298 -10.42 -27.24 -4.83
N ARG A 299 -10.12 -27.76 -6.04
CA ARG A 299 -10.18 -29.21 -6.33
C ARG A 299 -9.10 -30.01 -5.61
N PHE A 300 -7.94 -29.42 -5.36
CA PHE A 300 -6.82 -30.15 -4.77
C PHE A 300 -6.98 -30.44 -3.27
N ARG A 301 -8.05 -29.97 -2.60
CA ARG A 301 -8.32 -30.14 -1.16
C ARG A 301 -7.05 -29.95 -0.31
N ILE A 302 -6.22 -28.98 -0.70
CA ILE A 302 -4.98 -28.70 0.00
C ILE A 302 -5.38 -28.09 1.34
N SER A 303 -4.91 -28.66 2.44
CA SER A 303 -5.06 -28.05 3.77
C SER A 303 -4.18 -26.81 3.82
N THR A 304 -4.66 -25.72 3.23
CA THR A 304 -3.97 -24.45 3.24
C THR A 304 -3.96 -23.94 4.69
N GLN A 305 -2.83 -23.36 5.09
CA GLN A 305 -2.72 -22.62 6.35
C GLN A 305 -2.92 -21.12 6.08
N LEU A 306 -3.79 -20.81 5.11
CA LEU A 306 -3.97 -19.46 4.61
C LEU A 306 -4.67 -18.62 5.67
N ARG A 307 -3.93 -17.63 6.18
CA ARG A 307 -4.41 -16.67 7.20
C ARG A 307 -4.78 -15.34 6.59
N TYR A 308 -4.17 -14.98 5.46
CA TYR A 308 -4.44 -13.74 4.75
C TYR A 308 -4.81 -14.04 3.30
N PHE A 309 -5.94 -13.49 2.87
CA PHE A 309 -6.36 -13.53 1.48
C PHE A 309 -6.86 -12.16 1.00
N GLU A 310 -6.32 -11.69 -0.12
CA GLU A 310 -6.75 -10.47 -0.79
C GLU A 310 -7.06 -10.76 -2.26
N ILE A 311 -8.22 -10.29 -2.73
CA ILE A 311 -8.63 -10.46 -4.13
C ILE A 311 -9.34 -9.22 -4.68
N SER A 312 -9.03 -8.87 -5.94
CA SER A 312 -9.84 -7.94 -6.73
C SER A 312 -10.74 -8.72 -7.69
N LEU A 313 -12.04 -8.45 -7.72
CA LEU A 313 -13.03 -9.12 -8.56
C LEU A 313 -13.59 -8.13 -9.59
N ASP A 314 -13.83 -8.57 -10.83
CA ASP A 314 -14.65 -7.83 -11.80
C ASP A 314 -15.76 -8.74 -12.32
N GLU A 315 -16.97 -8.62 -11.77
CA GLU A 315 -18.07 -9.54 -12.07
C GLU A 315 -18.57 -9.44 -13.52
N LEU A 316 -18.23 -8.38 -14.27
CA LEU A 316 -18.50 -8.36 -15.71
C LEU A 316 -17.71 -9.46 -16.45
N TRP A 317 -16.54 -9.83 -15.93
CA TRP A 317 -15.63 -10.82 -16.52
C TRP A 317 -15.67 -12.14 -15.75
N ASP A 318 -15.99 -12.08 -14.45
CA ASP A 318 -15.93 -13.20 -13.51
C ASP A 318 -17.31 -13.78 -13.10
N SER A 319 -18.44 -13.21 -13.53
CA SER A 319 -19.79 -13.60 -13.07
C SER A 319 -20.13 -15.09 -13.22
N ALA A 320 -19.59 -15.77 -14.23
CA ALA A 320 -19.80 -17.21 -14.42
C ALA A 320 -19.12 -18.08 -13.33
N LEU A 321 -18.22 -17.50 -12.53
CA LEU A 321 -17.37 -18.17 -11.55
C LEU A 321 -17.58 -17.65 -10.12
N ALA A 322 -18.67 -16.93 -9.82
CA ALA A 322 -18.94 -16.40 -8.48
C ALA A 322 -18.89 -17.49 -7.38
N HIS A 323 -19.47 -18.67 -7.66
CA HIS A 323 -19.44 -19.82 -6.74
C HIS A 323 -18.04 -20.39 -6.49
N THR A 324 -17.07 -20.09 -7.35
CA THR A 324 -15.69 -20.56 -7.20
C THR A 324 -15.01 -19.91 -6.01
N LEU A 325 -15.29 -18.63 -5.74
CA LEU A 325 -14.74 -17.94 -4.57
C LEU A 325 -15.24 -18.59 -3.28
N ASP A 326 -16.55 -18.83 -3.19
CA ASP A 326 -17.16 -19.49 -2.03
C ASP A 326 -16.56 -20.89 -1.82
N THR A 327 -16.49 -21.69 -2.89
CA THR A 327 -15.89 -23.04 -2.84
C THR A 327 -14.43 -23.01 -2.39
N PHE A 328 -13.67 -22.01 -2.83
CA PHE A 328 -12.29 -21.83 -2.42
C PHE A 328 -12.17 -21.48 -0.93
N LEU A 329 -12.96 -20.51 -0.46
CA LEU A 329 -12.93 -20.09 0.95
C LEU A 329 -13.43 -21.18 1.89
N GLU A 330 -14.45 -21.95 1.49
CA GLU A 330 -14.95 -23.12 2.23
C GLU A 330 -13.93 -24.26 2.33
N SER A 331 -12.88 -24.27 1.49
CA SER A 331 -11.88 -25.34 1.49
C SER A 331 -10.91 -25.30 2.69
N PHE A 332 -10.91 -24.21 3.48
CA PHE A 332 -10.10 -24.06 4.69
C PHE A 332 -10.83 -23.25 5.78
N ASN A 333 -10.31 -23.22 7.00
CA ASN A 333 -10.94 -22.51 8.13
C ASN A 333 -9.96 -21.67 8.96
N THR A 334 -8.75 -21.47 8.45
CA THR A 334 -7.61 -20.80 9.12
C THR A 334 -7.52 -19.30 8.83
N LEU A 335 -8.48 -18.74 8.07
CA LEU A 335 -8.46 -17.36 7.61
C LEU A 335 -8.64 -16.37 8.77
N GLU A 336 -7.69 -15.44 8.89
CA GLU A 336 -7.67 -14.37 9.89
C GLU A 336 -7.98 -13.00 9.25
N HIS A 337 -7.61 -12.81 7.97
CA HIS A 337 -7.77 -11.58 7.20
C HIS A 337 -8.33 -11.86 5.80
N LEU A 338 -9.42 -11.17 5.44
CA LEU A 338 -10.04 -11.24 4.12
C LEU A 338 -10.26 -9.84 3.56
N HIS A 339 -9.62 -9.53 2.44
CA HIS A 339 -9.75 -8.25 1.74
C HIS A 339 -10.32 -8.48 0.33
N ILE A 340 -11.43 -7.84 0.01
CA ILE A 340 -12.12 -7.97 -1.27
C ILE A 340 -12.31 -6.59 -1.89
N LEU A 341 -11.81 -6.41 -3.11
CA LEU A 341 -12.17 -5.29 -3.98
C LEU A 341 -13.14 -5.78 -5.04
N ALA A 342 -14.42 -5.44 -4.94
CA ALA A 342 -15.43 -5.85 -5.90
C ALA A 342 -15.72 -4.74 -6.92
N SER A 343 -15.54 -5.05 -8.20
CA SER A 343 -15.85 -4.17 -9.33
C SER A 343 -17.11 -4.65 -10.03
N ASN A 344 -18.03 -3.72 -10.32
CA ASN A 344 -19.26 -4.01 -11.08
C ASN A 344 -20.08 -5.21 -10.54
N SER A 345 -20.11 -5.37 -9.21
CA SER A 345 -20.69 -6.54 -8.55
C SER A 345 -22.18 -6.70 -8.83
N LEU A 346 -22.57 -7.88 -9.33
CA LEU A 346 -23.95 -8.30 -9.59
C LEU A 346 -24.52 -9.15 -8.43
N THR A 347 -23.65 -9.84 -7.66
CA THR A 347 -24.03 -10.72 -6.55
C THR A 347 -23.28 -10.42 -5.24
N PRO A 348 -23.32 -9.17 -4.74
CA PRO A 348 -22.48 -8.72 -3.62
C PRO A 348 -22.79 -9.41 -2.28
N GLU A 349 -23.97 -10.04 -2.15
CA GLU A 349 -24.36 -10.80 -0.95
C GLU A 349 -23.45 -12.01 -0.66
N ASN A 350 -22.94 -12.67 -1.70
CA ASN A 350 -22.13 -13.89 -1.53
C ASN A 350 -20.80 -13.58 -0.85
N HIS A 351 -20.26 -12.36 -1.05
CA HIS A 351 -19.00 -11.93 -0.47
C HIS A 351 -19.03 -11.76 1.06
N LEU A 352 -20.22 -11.78 1.68
CA LEU A 352 -20.38 -11.70 3.14
C LEU A 352 -20.43 -13.08 3.80
N ASN A 353 -20.72 -14.15 3.05
CA ASN A 353 -20.76 -15.52 3.54
C ASN A 353 -19.49 -15.93 4.30
N PRO A 354 -18.26 -15.56 3.87
CA PRO A 354 -17.04 -15.98 4.55
C PRO A 354 -16.96 -15.57 6.02
N ILE A 355 -17.58 -14.45 6.41
CA ILE A 355 -17.57 -13.96 7.80
C ILE A 355 -18.25 -14.97 8.75
N GLN A 356 -19.23 -15.73 8.26
CA GLN A 356 -19.92 -16.74 9.05
C GLN A 356 -19.16 -18.07 9.10
N HIS A 357 -18.41 -18.38 8.04
CA HIS A 357 -17.71 -19.67 7.88
C HIS A 357 -16.32 -19.69 8.52
N HIS A 358 -15.68 -18.52 8.71
CA HIS A 358 -14.33 -18.42 9.29
C HIS A 358 -14.37 -17.85 10.71
N PRO A 359 -14.34 -18.70 11.77
CA PRO A 359 -14.43 -18.23 13.16
C PRO A 359 -13.18 -17.47 13.64
N LEU A 360 -12.06 -17.60 12.93
CA LEU A 360 -10.81 -16.89 13.23
C LEU A 360 -10.71 -15.53 12.52
N LEU A 361 -11.69 -15.18 11.67
CA LEU A 361 -11.66 -13.97 10.88
C LEU A 361 -11.78 -12.73 11.79
N SER A 362 -10.66 -12.03 11.95
CA SER A 362 -10.55 -10.82 12.76
C SER A 362 -10.55 -9.55 11.92
N CYS A 363 -10.21 -9.65 10.63
CA CYS A 363 -10.10 -8.52 9.72
C CYS A 363 -10.90 -8.78 8.43
N PHE A 364 -11.84 -7.88 8.14
CA PHE A 364 -12.63 -7.92 6.91
C PHE A 364 -12.62 -6.55 6.25
N VAL A 365 -12.14 -6.49 5.01
CA VAL A 365 -12.16 -5.28 4.19
C VAL A 365 -12.94 -5.57 2.93
N TYR A 366 -13.98 -4.77 2.67
CA TYR A 366 -14.80 -4.89 1.48
C TYR A 366 -14.96 -3.53 0.82
N HIS A 367 -14.30 -3.37 -0.32
CA HIS A 367 -14.34 -2.16 -1.11
C HIS A 367 -15.07 -2.41 -2.42
N THR A 368 -15.88 -1.43 -2.83
CA THR A 368 -16.64 -1.49 -4.07
C THR A 368 -16.20 -0.37 -5.01
N ARG A 369 -16.06 -0.70 -6.29
CA ARG A 369 -15.81 0.27 -7.36
C ARG A 369 -16.68 0.00 -8.58
N ARG A 370 -16.89 1.04 -9.37
CA ARG A 370 -17.53 1.00 -10.67
C ARG A 370 -16.50 1.33 -11.74
N LEU A 371 -16.38 0.47 -12.74
CA LEU A 371 -15.49 0.69 -13.87
C LEU A 371 -16.32 1.25 -15.04
N PHE A 372 -16.02 2.47 -15.46
CA PHE A 372 -16.64 3.07 -16.64
C PHE A 372 -15.74 2.88 -17.85
N SER A 373 -16.27 2.24 -18.89
CA SER A 373 -15.63 2.15 -20.20
C SER A 373 -16.04 3.34 -21.10
N PHE A 374 -15.91 4.57 -20.60
CA PHE A 374 -16.02 5.75 -21.46
C PHE A 374 -14.64 6.12 -22.01
N GLN A 375 -14.43 5.83 -23.30
CA GLN A 375 -13.24 6.19 -24.11
C GLN A 375 -11.88 5.70 -23.58
N ARG A 376 -11.39 4.57 -24.14
CA ARG A 376 -9.98 4.09 -24.22
C ARG A 376 -9.10 4.01 -22.95
N SER A 377 -9.43 4.67 -21.85
CA SER A 377 -8.88 4.50 -20.50
C SER A 377 -10.05 4.27 -19.55
N PRO A 378 -10.12 3.13 -18.84
CA PRO A 378 -11.17 2.92 -17.85
C PRO A 378 -11.07 4.00 -16.77
N THR A 379 -12.17 4.73 -16.54
CA THR A 379 -12.27 5.61 -15.37
C THR A 379 -12.88 4.80 -14.24
N GLU A 380 -12.19 4.79 -13.10
CA GLU A 380 -12.63 4.07 -11.91
C GLU A 380 -13.25 5.05 -10.94
N GLU A 381 -14.43 4.71 -10.42
CA GLU A 381 -15.05 5.45 -9.33
C GLU A 381 -15.31 4.51 -8.17
N THR A 382 -14.96 4.91 -6.95
CA THR A 382 -15.42 4.18 -5.76
C THR A 382 -16.93 4.23 -5.68
N GLN A 383 -17.52 3.12 -5.28
CA GLN A 383 -18.96 2.99 -5.13
C GLN A 383 -19.28 2.76 -3.66
N ASP A 384 -20.35 3.40 -3.18
CA ASP A 384 -20.90 3.12 -1.86
C ASP A 384 -21.29 1.64 -1.72
N PHE A 385 -21.10 1.10 -0.53
CA PHE A 385 -21.54 -0.23 -0.17
C PHE A 385 -23.05 -0.36 -0.40
N PRO A 386 -23.54 -1.44 -1.03
CA PRO A 386 -24.94 -1.56 -1.38
C PRO A 386 -25.87 -1.50 -0.17
N VAL A 387 -26.81 -0.55 -0.17
CA VAL A 387 -27.81 -0.36 0.90
C VAL A 387 -28.63 -1.63 1.14
N SER A 388 -28.91 -2.39 0.08
CA SER A 388 -29.60 -3.69 0.14
C SER A 388 -28.91 -4.70 1.06
N LEU A 389 -27.59 -4.58 1.27
CA LEU A 389 -26.80 -5.48 2.09
C LEU A 389 -26.65 -5.03 3.55
N PHE A 390 -27.17 -3.85 3.94
CA PHE A 390 -27.00 -3.34 5.30
C PHE A 390 -27.54 -4.31 6.36
N HIS A 391 -28.69 -4.93 6.10
CA HIS A 391 -29.26 -5.92 7.00
C HIS A 391 -28.40 -7.20 7.10
N THR A 392 -27.93 -7.70 5.96
CA THR A 392 -27.08 -8.89 5.89
C THR A 392 -25.75 -8.68 6.58
N LEU A 393 -25.09 -7.53 6.34
CA LEU A 393 -23.86 -7.15 7.00
C LEU A 393 -24.07 -7.04 8.51
N ARG A 394 -25.12 -6.35 8.95
CA ARG A 394 -25.44 -6.18 10.37
C ARG A 394 -25.63 -7.53 11.08
N THR A 395 -26.45 -8.41 10.52
CA THR A 395 -26.74 -9.73 11.11
C THR A 395 -25.50 -10.62 11.17
N THR A 396 -24.59 -10.45 10.22
CA THR A 396 -23.32 -11.17 10.13
C THR A 396 -22.29 -10.64 11.13
N LEU A 397 -22.14 -9.32 11.24
CA LEU A 397 -21.26 -8.66 12.22
C LEU A 397 -21.68 -8.95 13.67
N CYS A 398 -22.98 -9.03 13.96
CA CYS A 398 -23.49 -9.42 15.29
C CYS A 398 -22.94 -10.75 15.81
N LYS A 399 -22.54 -11.65 14.91
CA LYS A 399 -22.14 -13.03 15.23
C LYS A 399 -20.64 -13.26 15.05
N SER A 400 -19.89 -12.25 14.62
CA SER A 400 -18.47 -12.38 14.30
C SER A 400 -17.57 -11.82 15.41
N SER A 401 -16.28 -12.13 15.32
CA SER A 401 -15.20 -11.62 16.17
C SER A 401 -14.35 -10.57 15.44
N ILE A 402 -14.94 -9.86 14.46
CA ILE A 402 -14.23 -8.89 13.63
C ILE A 402 -13.76 -7.71 14.50
N GLN A 403 -12.45 -7.47 14.48
CA GLN A 403 -11.75 -6.38 15.14
C GLN A 403 -11.40 -5.26 14.14
N ASN A 404 -11.13 -5.60 12.89
CA ASN A 404 -10.74 -4.65 11.86
C ASN A 404 -11.75 -4.69 10.71
N LEU A 405 -12.44 -3.57 10.46
CA LEU A 405 -13.48 -3.48 9.45
C LEU A 405 -13.17 -2.32 8.49
N GLY A 406 -13.07 -2.61 7.19
CA GLY A 406 -12.93 -1.60 6.13
C GLY A 406 -14.10 -1.66 5.15
N LEU A 407 -14.76 -0.52 4.90
CA LEU A 407 -15.93 -0.42 4.02
C LEU A 407 -15.90 0.87 3.20
N CYS A 408 -16.39 0.82 1.96
CA CYS A 408 -16.71 2.03 1.17
C CYS A 408 -18.09 2.55 1.59
N VAL A 409 -18.19 3.37 2.65
CA VAL A 409 -19.45 3.98 3.09
C VAL A 409 -19.24 5.36 3.69
N SER A 410 -20.23 6.23 3.54
CA SER A 410 -20.27 7.50 4.27
C SER A 410 -20.40 7.29 5.79
N PRO A 411 -19.93 8.23 6.63
CA PRO A 411 -20.08 8.13 8.09
C PRO A 411 -21.54 7.99 8.56
N LEU A 412 -22.48 8.66 7.87
CA LEU A 412 -23.91 8.53 8.15
C LEU A 412 -24.42 7.11 7.88
N ALA A 413 -24.07 6.54 6.72
CA ALA A 413 -24.43 5.16 6.39
C ALA A 413 -23.78 4.15 7.35
N ALA A 414 -22.52 4.35 7.72
CA ALA A 414 -21.83 3.54 8.71
C ALA A 414 -22.58 3.52 10.05
N ARG A 415 -23.05 4.68 10.53
CA ARG A 415 -23.86 4.75 11.76
C ARG A 415 -25.16 3.97 11.64
N CYS A 416 -25.87 4.08 10.54
CA CYS A 416 -27.10 3.32 10.29
C CYS A 416 -26.87 1.79 10.32
N ILE A 417 -25.70 1.33 9.89
CA ILE A 417 -25.33 -0.09 9.94
C ILE A 417 -25.00 -0.52 11.38
N LEU A 418 -24.14 0.26 12.06
CA LEU A 418 -23.44 -0.14 13.29
C LEU A 418 -24.21 0.19 14.58
N ASP A 419 -24.93 1.31 14.65
CA ASP A 419 -25.66 1.75 15.86
C ASP A 419 -26.65 0.70 16.41
N PRO A 420 -27.45 0.03 15.56
CA PRO A 420 -28.38 -1.00 16.05
C PRO A 420 -27.71 -2.23 16.70
N ILE A 421 -26.40 -2.41 16.49
CA ILE A 421 -25.65 -3.58 16.96
C ILE A 421 -24.45 -3.22 17.81
N VAL A 422 -24.34 -1.94 18.21
CA VAL A 422 -23.15 -1.37 18.85
C VAL A 422 -22.70 -2.13 20.11
N SER A 423 -23.65 -2.70 20.86
CA SER A 423 -23.40 -3.51 22.06
C SER A 423 -22.72 -4.86 21.80
N HIS A 424 -22.74 -5.34 20.56
CA HIS A 424 -22.15 -6.62 20.14
C HIS A 424 -20.84 -6.44 19.36
N LEU A 425 -20.50 -5.21 18.96
CA LEU A 425 -19.31 -4.94 18.15
C LEU A 425 -18.03 -5.11 18.98
N GLN A 426 -17.01 -5.72 18.36
CA GLN A 426 -15.65 -5.86 18.89
C GLN A 426 -14.61 -5.10 18.05
N ILE A 427 -15.08 -4.15 17.23
CA ILE A 427 -14.26 -3.42 16.28
C ILE A 427 -13.28 -2.51 17.03
N GLU A 428 -11.99 -2.69 16.78
CA GLU A 428 -10.89 -1.86 17.25
C GLU A 428 -10.45 -0.85 16.18
N VAL A 429 -10.51 -1.24 14.90
CA VAL A 429 -10.16 -0.41 13.75
C VAL A 429 -11.33 -0.35 12.79
N LEU A 430 -11.85 0.85 12.57
CA LEU A 430 -12.87 1.11 11.57
C LEU A 430 -12.30 2.00 10.46
N HIS A 431 -12.32 1.51 9.23
CA HIS A 431 -11.93 2.26 8.05
C HIS A 431 -13.15 2.53 7.17
N LEU A 432 -13.42 3.81 6.96
CA LEU A 432 -14.44 4.31 6.05
C LEU A 432 -13.71 4.88 4.84
N ARG A 433 -13.65 4.10 3.76
CA ARG A 433 -13.00 4.53 2.52
C ARG A 433 -13.93 5.45 1.73
N LEU A 434 -13.33 6.46 1.09
CA LEU A 434 -14.00 7.43 0.23
C LEU A 434 -14.79 6.76 -0.91
N SER A 435 -15.89 7.39 -1.29
CA SER A 435 -16.90 6.90 -2.24
C SER A 435 -17.20 7.99 -3.29
N GLY A 436 -16.90 7.73 -4.56
CA GLY A 436 -17.13 8.65 -5.68
C GLY A 436 -16.14 9.82 -5.76
N TYR A 437 -16.55 10.87 -6.50
CA TYR A 437 -15.84 12.13 -6.82
C TYR A 437 -15.46 13.01 -5.60
N ASP A 438 -14.88 12.41 -4.55
CA ASP A 438 -14.42 13.15 -3.39
C ASP A 438 -13.21 14.04 -3.77
N HIS A 439 -13.41 15.35 -3.60
CA HIS A 439 -12.65 16.44 -4.21
C HIS A 439 -11.11 16.27 -4.24
N PRO A 440 -10.46 16.29 -5.42
CA PRO A 440 -8.99 16.27 -5.52
C PRO A 440 -8.28 17.57 -5.08
N LEU A 441 -8.93 18.49 -4.36
CA LEU A 441 -8.37 19.83 -4.10
C LEU A 441 -8.67 20.43 -2.71
N CYS A 442 -9.27 19.69 -1.78
CA CYS A 442 -9.62 20.22 -0.46
C CYS A 442 -8.79 19.54 0.64
N ASP A 443 -8.18 20.35 1.53
CA ASP A 443 -7.51 19.88 2.74
C ASP A 443 -8.58 19.47 3.78
N PHE A 444 -9.10 18.26 3.62
CA PHE A 444 -10.17 17.71 4.43
C PHE A 444 -9.69 17.47 5.87
N GLU A 445 -8.43 17.06 6.05
CA GLU A 445 -7.79 16.95 7.37
C GLU A 445 -7.83 18.30 8.11
N GLN A 446 -7.47 19.39 7.44
CA GLN A 446 -7.53 20.74 8.02
C GLN A 446 -8.97 21.16 8.36
N ARG A 447 -9.97 20.83 7.54
CA ARG A 447 -11.39 21.12 7.82
C ARG A 447 -11.88 20.37 9.06
N VAL A 448 -11.55 19.08 9.17
CA VAL A 448 -11.87 18.26 10.36
C VAL A 448 -11.18 18.82 11.60
N SER A 449 -9.89 19.14 11.50
CA SER A 449 -9.11 19.76 12.59
C SER A 449 -9.76 21.06 13.07
N SER A 450 -10.13 21.94 12.14
CA SER A 450 -10.78 23.22 12.45
C SER A 450 -12.14 23.02 13.13
N ARG A 451 -12.88 21.98 12.73
CA ARG A 451 -14.18 21.65 13.33
C ARG A 451 -14.04 21.11 14.76
N ILE A 452 -13.04 20.28 15.02
CA ILE A 452 -12.73 19.79 16.38
C ILE A 452 -12.33 20.97 17.29
N ILE A 453 -11.48 21.89 16.80
CA ILE A 453 -11.03 23.05 17.57
C ILE A 453 -12.19 24.02 17.85
N SER A 454 -13.03 24.34 16.86
CA SER A 454 -14.19 25.23 17.07
C SER A 454 -15.19 24.66 18.09
N LYS A 455 -15.36 23.34 18.11
CA LYS A 455 -16.15 22.64 19.14
C LYS A 455 -15.54 22.75 20.54
N ALA A 456 -14.21 22.71 20.65
CA ALA A 456 -13.48 22.84 21.90
C ALA A 456 -13.54 24.26 22.51
N GLY A 457 -13.70 25.30 21.67
CA GLY A 457 -13.62 26.71 22.06
C GLY A 457 -14.93 27.38 22.48
N THR A 458 -16.09 26.70 22.45
CA THR A 458 -17.40 27.33 22.71
C THR A 458 -17.90 27.10 24.14
N HIS A 459 -17.36 27.90 25.07
CA HIS A 459 -18.18 28.48 26.14
C HIS A 459 -18.36 29.96 25.79
N ASP A 460 -19.61 30.33 25.47
CA ASP A 460 -20.14 31.66 25.18
C ASP A 460 -20.07 32.23 23.74
N MET A 461 -21.25 32.69 23.34
CA MET A 461 -21.62 33.67 22.30
C MET A 461 -21.76 33.26 20.83
N ASP A 462 -23.02 33.38 20.41
CA ASP A 462 -23.58 33.53 19.06
C ASP A 462 -22.75 34.40 18.10
N ASP A 463 -23.02 34.16 16.81
CA ASP A 463 -22.44 34.75 15.60
C ASP A 463 -21.02 34.28 15.24
N TRP A 464 -20.91 33.56 14.12
CA TRP A 464 -20.35 34.09 12.87
C TRP A 464 -20.49 33.01 11.79
N ILE A 465 -21.50 33.22 10.94
CA ILE A 465 -21.69 32.52 9.67
C ILE A 465 -20.60 32.99 8.70
N LEU A 466 -19.69 32.08 8.34
CA LEU A 466 -18.99 32.13 7.06
C LEU A 466 -19.37 30.88 6.28
N SER A 467 -20.43 31.03 5.50
CA SER A 467 -20.81 30.29 4.29
C SER A 467 -20.09 28.95 4.00
N ASP A 468 -20.59 27.86 4.58
CA ASP A 468 -20.84 26.64 3.82
C ASP A 468 -22.29 26.75 3.32
N SER A 469 -22.48 27.46 2.23
CA SER A 469 -23.79 27.58 1.58
C SER A 469 -24.02 26.36 0.68
N GLU A 470 -24.50 25.26 1.27
CA GLU A 470 -25.37 24.32 0.57
C GLU A 470 -26.57 24.02 1.47
N HIS A 471 -27.68 24.68 1.14
CA HIS A 471 -28.96 24.47 1.79
C HIS A 471 -29.49 23.06 1.51
N SER A 472 -29.93 22.39 2.57
CA SER A 472 -31.22 21.69 2.53
C SER A 472 -31.75 21.52 3.95
N GLU A 473 -32.40 22.56 4.47
CA GLU A 473 -33.43 22.35 5.50
C GLU A 473 -34.65 21.76 4.79
N GLY A 474 -34.71 20.44 4.75
CA GLY A 474 -35.91 19.67 4.43
C GLY A 474 -36.27 18.85 5.65
N ASP A 475 -37.42 19.16 6.24
CA ASP A 475 -38.06 18.39 7.30
C ASP A 475 -38.34 16.96 6.80
N TRP A 476 -37.57 15.96 7.23
CA TRP A 476 -37.73 14.57 6.79
C TRP A 476 -38.41 13.71 7.87
N SER A 477 -39.70 13.49 7.64
CA SER A 477 -40.42 12.33 8.18
C SER A 477 -39.98 11.04 7.46
N PRO A 478 -39.95 9.88 8.14
CA PRO A 478 -39.41 8.64 7.59
C PRO A 478 -40.47 7.92 6.75
N ASN A 479 -40.59 8.27 5.47
CA ASN A 479 -41.32 7.44 4.52
C ASN A 479 -40.34 6.82 3.51
N LEU A 480 -40.07 5.53 3.72
CA LEU A 480 -39.57 4.61 2.71
C LEU A 480 -40.50 4.66 1.50
N HIS A 481 -39.94 4.63 0.29
CA HIS A 481 -40.61 4.74 -1.02
C HIS A 481 -40.71 6.17 -1.56
N ASN A 482 -39.61 6.67 -2.10
CA ASN A 482 -39.61 7.32 -3.41
C ASN A 482 -38.18 7.29 -3.99
N GLU A 483 -38.07 6.86 -5.23
CA GLU A 483 -36.84 6.84 -6.02
C GLU A 483 -36.30 8.26 -6.20
N VAL A 484 -35.21 8.60 -5.51
CA VAL A 484 -34.50 9.87 -5.66
C VAL A 484 -33.37 9.68 -6.66
N SER A 485 -33.30 10.58 -7.64
CA SER A 485 -32.35 10.58 -8.75
C SER A 485 -30.88 10.70 -8.27
N PRO A 486 -29.89 10.02 -8.88
CA PRO A 486 -28.57 9.75 -8.24
C PRO A 486 -27.54 10.88 -8.29
N ALA A 487 -27.92 12.11 -8.66
CA ALA A 487 -26.96 13.08 -9.19
C ALA A 487 -26.53 14.22 -8.25
N TYR A 488 -27.01 14.32 -7.00
CA TYR A 488 -26.78 15.56 -6.22
C TYR A 488 -26.48 15.47 -4.72
N HIS A 489 -26.29 14.30 -4.08
CA HIS A 489 -25.97 14.27 -2.64
C HIS A 489 -25.06 13.09 -2.24
N HIS A 490 -23.73 13.21 -2.39
CA HIS A 490 -22.80 12.21 -1.85
C HIS A 490 -21.52 12.78 -1.20
N HIS A 491 -21.41 14.09 -0.95
CA HIS A 491 -20.23 14.64 -0.28
C HIS A 491 -20.32 14.47 1.24
N CYS A 492 -19.37 13.74 1.83
CA CYS A 492 -19.21 13.74 3.29
C CYS A 492 -18.71 15.11 3.74
N SER A 493 -19.46 15.81 4.58
CA SER A 493 -18.94 17.03 5.21
C SER A 493 -17.97 16.67 6.33
N ALA A 494 -17.04 17.58 6.66
CA ALA A 494 -16.22 17.44 7.86
C ALA A 494 -17.09 17.33 9.13
N THR A 495 -18.29 17.94 9.11
CA THR A 495 -19.27 17.85 10.20
C THR A 495 -19.84 16.44 10.35
N ASP A 496 -20.11 15.72 9.25
CA ASP A 496 -20.62 14.35 9.32
C ASP A 496 -19.61 13.39 9.93
N LEU A 497 -18.34 13.52 9.53
CA LEU A 497 -17.25 12.71 10.10
C LEU A 497 -17.04 13.02 11.59
N VAL A 498 -17.01 14.29 11.99
CA VAL A 498 -16.86 14.67 13.41
C VAL A 498 -18.06 14.18 14.23
N THR A 499 -19.29 14.35 13.73
CA THR A 499 -20.50 13.87 14.41
C THR A 499 -20.49 12.35 14.55
N PHE A 500 -20.03 11.63 13.53
CA PHE A 500 -19.84 10.19 13.60
C PHE A 500 -18.76 9.81 14.61
N ALA A 501 -17.61 10.48 14.60
CA ALA A 501 -16.52 10.22 15.55
C ALA A 501 -16.95 10.47 17.00
N ASP A 502 -17.71 11.53 17.26
CA ASP A 502 -18.28 11.84 18.57
C ASP A 502 -19.20 10.73 19.09
N TRP A 503 -20.02 10.18 18.20
CA TRP A 503 -20.84 9.01 18.55
C TRP A 503 -19.96 7.78 18.75
N ALA A 504 -19.07 7.47 17.80
CA ALA A 504 -18.30 6.23 17.74
C ALA A 504 -17.35 6.07 18.93
N PHE A 505 -16.64 7.14 19.32
CA PHE A 505 -15.78 7.18 20.52
C PHE A 505 -16.53 7.60 21.80
N GLY A 506 -17.79 8.01 21.67
CA GLY A 506 -18.62 8.46 22.78
C GLY A 506 -19.11 7.33 23.68
N PRO A 507 -19.80 7.66 24.79
CA PRO A 507 -20.26 6.68 25.78
C PRO A 507 -21.29 5.67 25.25
N TYR A 508 -21.99 6.03 24.16
CA TYR A 508 -22.98 5.19 23.49
C TYR A 508 -22.44 4.55 22.19
N GLY A 509 -21.15 4.76 21.90
CA GLY A 509 -20.48 4.28 20.71
C GLY A 509 -19.86 2.90 20.84
N ILE A 510 -18.89 2.64 19.98
CA ILE A 510 -18.16 1.37 19.86
C ILE A 510 -17.09 1.34 20.96
N LYS A 511 -17.36 0.60 22.04
CA LYS A 511 -16.51 0.59 23.24
C LYS A 511 -15.06 0.14 23.01
N THR A 512 -14.83 -0.71 22.02
CA THR A 512 -13.53 -1.28 21.67
C THR A 512 -12.74 -0.43 20.68
N LEU A 513 -13.33 0.62 20.12
CA LEU A 513 -12.74 1.38 19.02
C LEU A 513 -11.50 2.15 19.48
N LYS A 514 -10.38 1.89 18.81
CA LYS A 514 -9.09 2.55 19.01
C LYS A 514 -8.75 3.50 17.88
N VAL A 515 -9.11 3.12 16.65
CA VAL A 515 -8.78 3.87 15.43
C VAL A 515 -9.99 3.99 14.53
N LEU A 516 -10.29 5.22 14.11
CA LEU A 516 -11.20 5.53 13.02
C LEU A 516 -10.39 6.17 11.89
N ALA A 517 -10.28 5.46 10.78
CA ALA A 517 -9.65 5.93 9.57
C ALA A 517 -10.73 6.34 8.56
N TYR A 518 -10.58 7.52 7.97
CA TYR A 518 -11.42 8.02 6.89
C TYR A 518 -10.52 8.49 5.76
N GLY A 519 -10.81 8.10 4.52
CA GLY A 519 -9.93 8.41 3.39
C GLY A 519 -9.45 7.19 2.61
N ASP A 520 -8.71 7.42 1.54
CA ASP A 520 -7.97 6.38 0.83
C ASP A 520 -6.52 6.35 1.28
N PHE A 521 -6.08 5.25 1.90
CA PHE A 521 -4.72 5.07 2.41
C PHE A 521 -3.83 4.21 1.49
N THR A 522 -4.35 3.77 0.34
CA THR A 522 -3.66 2.78 -0.51
C THR A 522 -2.48 3.33 -1.28
N CYS A 523 -2.44 4.64 -1.52
CA CYS A 523 -1.35 5.30 -2.26
C CYS A 523 -0.38 6.10 -1.37
N GLY A 524 -0.28 5.76 -0.08
CA GLY A 524 0.58 6.49 0.87
C GLY A 524 0.17 7.97 0.93
N ASP A 525 1.13 8.90 0.87
CA ASP A 525 0.82 10.33 1.02
C ASP A 525 0.08 10.96 -0.18
N ARG A 526 -0.26 10.20 -1.23
CA ARG A 526 -0.95 10.74 -2.41
C ARG A 526 -2.24 11.44 -2.05
N CYS A 527 -3.03 10.77 -1.23
CA CYS A 527 -4.32 11.27 -0.78
C CYS A 527 -4.22 11.84 0.65
N SER A 528 -3.02 12.29 1.08
CA SER A 528 -2.79 12.78 2.46
C SER A 528 -3.77 13.88 2.88
N GLN A 529 -4.13 14.78 1.97
CA GLN A 529 -5.12 15.83 2.22
C GLN A 529 -6.55 15.31 2.46
N GLN A 530 -6.83 14.07 2.09
CA GLN A 530 -8.13 13.40 2.24
C GLN A 530 -8.07 12.28 3.30
N GLN A 531 -6.90 12.01 3.87
CA GLN A 531 -6.69 11.00 4.89
C GLN A 531 -6.85 11.62 6.27
N VAL A 532 -7.77 11.07 7.05
CA VAL A 532 -8.00 11.46 8.44
C VAL A 532 -7.88 10.22 9.30
N LEU A 533 -6.95 10.24 10.25
CA LEU A 533 -6.78 9.18 11.22
C LEU A 533 -7.08 9.72 12.61
N LEU A 534 -8.18 9.25 13.20
CA LEU A 534 -8.59 9.58 14.56
C LEU A 534 -8.22 8.42 15.48
N VAL A 535 -7.44 8.72 16.52
CA VAL A 535 -6.98 7.74 17.51
C VAL A 535 -7.61 8.08 18.86
N GLN A 536 -8.05 7.06 19.58
CA GLN A 536 -8.60 7.20 20.92
C GLN A 536 -7.59 7.89 21.86
N ASP A 537 -8.01 8.97 22.50
CA ASP A 537 -7.19 9.68 23.48
C ASP A 537 -7.56 9.21 24.89
N SER A 538 -6.74 8.29 25.42
CA SER A 538 -6.92 7.71 26.76
C SER A 538 -6.12 8.41 27.87
N TYR A 539 -5.23 9.35 27.51
CA TYR A 539 -4.28 9.96 28.44
C TYR A 539 -4.65 11.39 28.86
N SER A 540 -5.52 12.05 28.08
CA SER A 540 -5.87 13.44 28.32
C SER A 540 -7.10 13.58 29.22
N GLN A 541 -6.88 13.78 30.53
CA GLN A 541 -7.95 14.18 31.46
C GLN A 541 -8.55 15.57 31.14
N PHE A 542 -7.96 16.30 30.19
CA PHE A 542 -8.33 17.66 29.79
C PHE A 542 -8.71 17.77 28.30
N ALA A 543 -8.82 16.66 27.57
CA ALA A 543 -9.21 16.71 26.17
C ALA A 543 -10.68 17.05 26.03
N THR A 544 -10.98 17.94 25.09
CA THR A 544 -12.33 18.35 24.72
C THR A 544 -13.08 17.28 23.91
N THR A 545 -12.37 16.29 23.38
CA THR A 545 -12.89 15.15 22.62
C THR A 545 -12.21 13.86 23.06
N PRO A 546 -12.88 12.69 22.99
CA PRO A 546 -12.30 11.39 23.37
C PRO A 546 -11.29 10.82 22.35
N TYR A 547 -10.89 11.62 21.37
CA TYR A 547 -10.01 11.26 20.26
C TYR A 547 -9.14 12.45 19.84
N ARG A 548 -8.03 12.14 19.19
CA ARG A 548 -7.10 13.09 18.56
C ARG A 548 -6.82 12.72 17.11
N ILE A 549 -6.44 13.70 16.30
CA ILE A 549 -5.90 13.45 14.96
C ILE A 549 -4.46 12.93 15.11
N SER A 550 -4.10 11.94 14.29
CA SER A 550 -2.74 11.40 14.18
C SER A 550 -2.33 11.36 12.71
N SER A 551 -1.03 11.35 12.45
CA SER A 551 -0.49 11.05 11.13
C SER A 551 -0.25 9.54 10.99
N ILE A 552 -0.37 9.03 9.76
CA ILE A 552 0.06 7.67 9.38
C ILE A 552 1.56 7.45 9.68
N ARG A 553 2.33 8.55 9.71
CA ARG A 553 3.77 8.55 9.97
C ARG A 553 4.13 8.55 11.45
N ASP A 554 3.14 8.64 12.33
CA ASP A 554 3.38 8.58 13.77
C ASP A 554 3.75 7.14 14.13
N ASP A 555 4.87 6.96 14.85
CA ASP A 555 5.36 5.66 15.31
C ASP A 555 4.34 4.92 16.22
N GLU A 556 3.26 5.59 16.63
CA GLU A 556 2.17 5.05 17.45
C GLU A 556 1.14 4.22 16.67
N VAL A 557 1.07 4.33 15.33
CA VAL A 557 0.12 3.57 14.51
C VAL A 557 0.69 2.18 14.20
N PRO A 558 0.10 1.08 14.70
CA PRO A 558 0.65 -0.26 14.46
C PRO A 558 0.60 -0.68 12.99
N ASP A 559 1.59 -1.43 12.51
CA ASP A 559 1.63 -2.00 11.16
C ASP A 559 0.36 -2.78 10.78
N SER A 560 -0.30 -3.41 11.76
CA SER A 560 -1.56 -4.14 11.54
C SER A 560 -2.69 -3.20 11.11
N VAL A 561 -2.74 -1.98 11.65
CA VAL A 561 -3.71 -0.94 11.25
C VAL A 561 -3.41 -0.49 9.83
N LEU A 562 -2.13 -0.22 9.52
CA LEU A 562 -1.70 0.20 8.19
C LEU A 562 -2.07 -0.82 7.11
N LYS A 563 -1.89 -2.11 7.39
CA LYS A 563 -2.29 -3.20 6.48
C LYS A 563 -3.80 -3.24 6.22
N THR A 564 -4.63 -2.94 7.22
CA THR A 564 -6.09 -2.89 7.06
C THR A 564 -6.49 -1.69 6.20
N ILE A 565 -6.01 -0.48 6.53
CA ILE A 565 -6.47 0.75 5.86
C ILE A 565 -5.90 0.89 4.43
N ALA A 566 -4.72 0.33 4.17
CA ALA A 566 -4.09 0.31 2.85
C ALA A 566 -4.47 -0.92 2.00
N ALA A 567 -5.43 -1.73 2.45
CA ALA A 567 -5.90 -2.89 1.72
C ALA A 567 -6.62 -2.51 0.41
N CYS A 568 -6.55 -3.40 -0.59
CA CYS A 568 -7.27 -3.27 -1.85
C CYS A 568 -6.97 -1.95 -2.58
N PRO A 569 -5.73 -1.70 -3.05
CA PRO A 569 -5.41 -0.50 -3.81
C PRO A 569 -6.34 -0.32 -5.00
N LEU A 570 -6.84 0.91 -5.17
CA LEU A 570 -7.73 1.27 -6.27
C LEU A 570 -6.95 1.87 -7.43
N GLU A 571 -6.01 2.77 -7.12
CA GLU A 571 -5.15 3.37 -8.12
C GLU A 571 -3.84 2.60 -8.24
N ASP A 572 -3.33 2.52 -9.46
CA ASP A 572 -1.91 2.26 -9.65
C ASP A 572 -1.09 3.42 -9.07
N LEU A 573 0.04 3.09 -8.43
CA LEU A 573 1.01 4.09 -8.01
C LEU A 573 1.65 4.83 -9.21
N MET A 574 1.55 4.29 -10.43
CA MET A 574 2.06 4.91 -11.66
C MET A 574 1.06 4.71 -12.80
N ASP A 575 0.76 5.78 -13.54
CA ASP A 575 -0.09 5.67 -14.73
C ASP A 575 0.61 4.86 -15.82
N ALA A 576 0.02 3.72 -16.18
CA ALA A 576 0.43 2.93 -17.34
C ALA A 576 -0.10 3.51 -18.67
N ASP A 577 -1.04 4.46 -18.59
CA ASP A 577 -1.70 5.04 -19.76
C ASP A 577 -0.92 6.22 -20.34
N ASN A 578 -0.33 5.98 -21.51
CA ASN A 578 -0.20 6.98 -22.56
C ASN A 578 -0.24 6.29 -23.93
N GLU A 579 -1.34 6.48 -24.67
CA GLU A 579 -1.42 6.33 -26.14
C GLU A 579 -0.75 7.53 -26.85
N PHE A 580 0.45 7.97 -26.44
CA PHE A 580 1.16 9.05 -27.15
C PHE A 580 2.30 8.55 -28.06
N TRP A 581 2.31 7.27 -28.42
CA TRP A 581 3.36 6.67 -29.27
C TRP A 581 2.92 6.29 -30.68
N HIS A 582 1.77 6.79 -31.15
CA HIS A 582 1.42 6.72 -32.56
C HIS A 582 1.54 8.10 -33.22
N LEU A 583 2.79 8.52 -33.46
CA LEU A 583 3.16 9.39 -34.57
C LEU A 583 4.46 8.88 -35.20
#